data_AF-A0A9W5YYT4-F1
#
_entry.id   AF-A0A9W5YYT4-F1
#
_cell.length_a   1.000
_cell.length_b   1.000
_cell.length_c   1.000
_cell.angle_alpha   90.00
_cell.angle_beta   90.00
_cell.angle_gamma   90.00
#
_symmetry.space_group_name_H-M   'P 1'
#
loop_
_entity.id
_entity.type
_entity.pdbx_description
1 polymer ?
#
loop_
_entity_poly.entity_id
_entity_poly.type
_entity_poly.pdbx_seq_one_letter_code
_entity_poly.pdbx_strand_id
1 'polypeptide(L)'
;MSVPNVTTALSASINKEKYTADVQAAAAKVDSSAFSDAIEAVLKGDDTTTVEGEQAAALKNAFEFAVVLVKMLKSEPDNDDKLELYKYFKRSRNETPAQPGMFDLAGKYKYNAWKEISHISEAKAQALYIKQVDTLIGKIGTRE
;
A
#
# COMPACT_ATOMS: atom_id res chain seq x y z
N MET A 1 -13.33 7.45 -1.58
CA MET A 1 -11.99 7.86 -2.07
C MET A 1 -11.55 6.77 -3.02
N SER A 2 -11.13 7.09 -4.25
CA SER A 2 -10.83 6.10 -5.29
C SER A 2 -9.32 5.90 -5.48
N VAL A 3 -8.93 4.73 -5.98
CA VAL A 3 -7.55 4.36 -6.35
C VAL A 3 -7.48 3.99 -7.85
N PRO A 4 -7.79 4.94 -8.75
CA PRO A 4 -8.00 4.65 -10.17
C PRO A 4 -6.76 4.10 -10.88
N ASN A 5 -5.57 4.58 -10.53
CA ASN A 5 -4.33 4.15 -11.17
C ASN A 5 -3.96 2.71 -10.78
N VAL A 6 -4.14 2.35 -9.51
CA VAL A 6 -3.95 0.97 -9.03
C VAL A 6 -4.98 0.05 -9.66
N THR A 7 -6.24 0.47 -9.76
CA THR A 7 -7.28 -0.33 -10.42
C THR A 7 -6.96 -0.56 -11.90
N THR A 8 -6.53 0.49 -12.63
CA THR A 8 -6.08 0.34 -14.02
C THR A 8 -4.88 -0.59 -14.13
N ALA A 9 -3.89 -0.46 -13.26
CA ALA A 9 -2.72 -1.33 -13.24
C ALA A 9 -3.12 -2.79 -12.95
N LEU A 10 -4.05 -3.01 -12.01
CA LEU A 10 -4.58 -4.32 -11.67
C LEU A 10 -5.25 -4.97 -12.88
N SER A 11 -6.14 -4.25 -13.57
CA SER A 11 -6.80 -4.75 -14.78
C SER A 11 -5.78 -5.11 -15.87
N ALA A 12 -4.79 -4.25 -16.11
CA ALA A 12 -3.73 -4.52 -17.09
C ALA A 12 -2.87 -5.73 -16.71
N SER A 13 -2.59 -5.92 -15.43
CA SER A 13 -1.86 -7.10 -14.91
C SER A 13 -2.68 -8.39 -15.04
N ILE A 14 -3.98 -8.36 -14.75
CA ILE A 14 -4.88 -9.52 -14.88
C ILE A 14 -4.99 -9.96 -16.35
N ASN A 15 -5.11 -8.99 -17.26
CA ASN A 15 -5.17 -9.24 -18.70
C ASN A 15 -3.80 -9.67 -19.29
N LYS A 16 -2.74 -9.68 -18.47
CA LYS A 16 -1.35 -9.95 -18.88
C LYS A 16 -0.85 -9.00 -19.97
N GLU A 17 -1.41 -7.80 -20.03
CA GLU A 17 -1.09 -6.78 -21.03
C GLU A 17 0.18 -6.00 -20.67
N LYS A 18 0.45 -5.81 -19.37
CA LYS A 18 1.59 -5.05 -18.84
C LYS A 18 2.19 -5.68 -17.58
N TYR A 19 3.36 -5.17 -17.19
CA TYR A 19 4.10 -5.53 -15.97
C TYR A 19 4.72 -6.93 -15.99
N THR A 20 5.64 -7.18 -15.05
CA THR A 20 6.34 -8.46 -14.94
C THR A 20 5.41 -9.58 -14.48
N ALA A 21 5.81 -10.83 -14.74
CA ALA A 21 5.07 -12.02 -14.31
C ALA A 21 4.77 -12.03 -12.80
N ASP A 22 5.67 -11.48 -11.99
CA ASP A 22 5.48 -11.36 -10.53
C ASP A 22 4.31 -10.43 -10.18
N VAL A 23 4.19 -9.30 -10.88
CA VAL A 23 3.09 -8.33 -10.69
C VAL A 23 1.77 -8.94 -11.17
N GLN A 24 1.78 -9.67 -12.29
CA GLN A 24 0.62 -10.40 -12.80
C GLN A 24 0.16 -11.51 -11.85
N ALA A 25 1.10 -12.27 -11.28
CA ALA A 25 0.79 -13.32 -10.31
C ALA A 25 0.21 -12.76 -9.00
N ALA A 26 0.68 -11.59 -8.55
CA ALA A 26 0.09 -10.90 -7.42
C ALA A 26 -1.31 -10.36 -7.74
N ALA A 27 -1.49 -9.77 -8.93
CA ALA A 27 -2.77 -9.26 -9.40
C ALA A 27 -3.85 -10.34 -9.48
N ALA A 28 -3.50 -11.55 -9.93
CA ALA A 28 -4.43 -12.68 -10.06
C ALA A 28 -5.06 -13.13 -8.73
N LYS A 29 -4.49 -12.73 -7.58
CA LYS A 29 -5.02 -13.02 -6.25
C LYS A 29 -5.97 -11.93 -5.73
N VAL A 30 -6.04 -10.78 -6.41
CA VAL A 30 -6.83 -9.64 -5.96
C VAL A 30 -8.23 -9.74 -6.54
N ASP A 31 -9.23 -9.82 -5.66
CA ASP A 31 -10.60 -9.63 -6.07
C ASP A 31 -10.86 -8.14 -6.28
N SER A 32 -10.98 -7.73 -7.56
CA SER A 32 -11.10 -6.33 -7.99
C SER A 32 -12.32 -5.59 -7.41
N SER A 33 -13.42 -6.31 -7.15
CA SER A 33 -14.65 -5.73 -6.61
C SER A 33 -14.54 -5.61 -5.10
N ALA A 34 -14.12 -6.70 -4.43
CA ALA A 34 -14.08 -6.75 -2.98
C ALA A 34 -13.03 -5.80 -2.38
N PHE A 35 -11.89 -5.57 -3.05
CA PHE A 35 -10.87 -4.66 -2.50
C PHE A 35 -11.28 -3.19 -2.57
N SER A 36 -12.00 -2.77 -3.62
CA SER A 36 -12.43 -1.38 -3.78
C SER A 36 -13.43 -0.99 -2.69
N ASP A 37 -14.39 -1.87 -2.42
CA ASP A 37 -15.36 -1.72 -1.34
C ASP A 37 -14.67 -1.74 0.03
N ALA A 38 -13.69 -2.62 0.22
CA ALA A 38 -12.91 -2.70 1.46
C ALA A 38 -12.11 -1.41 1.71
N ILE A 39 -11.43 -0.87 0.70
CA ILE A 39 -10.70 0.41 0.81
C ILE A 39 -11.67 1.54 1.17
N GLU A 40 -12.83 1.61 0.51
CA GLU A 40 -13.79 2.68 0.77
C GLU A 40 -14.37 2.59 2.19
N ALA A 41 -14.74 1.38 2.64
CA ALA A 41 -15.23 1.15 4.00
C ALA A 41 -14.17 1.54 5.04
N VAL A 42 -12.93 1.07 4.86
CA VAL A 42 -11.83 1.33 5.80
C VAL A 42 -11.40 2.80 5.80
N LEU A 43 -11.39 3.48 4.66
CA LEU A 43 -11.02 4.89 4.60
C LEU A 43 -12.12 5.82 5.15
N LYS A 44 -13.40 5.46 5.05
CA LYS A 44 -14.51 6.19 5.65
C LYS A 44 -14.68 5.92 7.14
N GLY A 45 -14.28 4.73 7.60
CA GLY A 45 -14.30 4.36 9.01
C GLY A 45 -13.25 5.09 9.85
N ASP A 46 -13.32 4.85 11.15
CA ASP A 46 -12.35 5.34 12.13
C ASP A 46 -10.99 4.63 11.99
N ASP A 47 -9.99 5.09 12.76
CA ASP A 47 -8.64 4.54 12.72
C ASP A 47 -8.57 3.10 13.22
N THR A 48 -9.57 2.63 13.96
CA THR A 48 -9.66 1.26 14.49
C THR A 48 -10.43 0.30 13.59
N THR A 49 -11.00 0.79 12.48
CA THR A 49 -11.86 0.00 11.60
C THR A 49 -11.09 -1.18 11.03
N THR A 50 -11.57 -2.38 11.34
CA THR A 50 -11.08 -3.64 10.79
C THR A 50 -12.06 -4.14 9.74
N VAL A 51 -11.53 -4.82 8.72
CA VAL A 51 -12.33 -5.65 7.82
C VAL A 51 -12.06 -7.10 8.19
N GLU A 52 -13.09 -7.95 8.09
CA GLU A 52 -12.99 -9.37 8.40
C GLU A 52 -13.40 -10.21 7.20
N GLY A 53 -13.02 -11.49 7.21
CA GLY A 53 -13.38 -12.45 6.16
C GLY A 53 -12.83 -12.09 4.78
N GLU A 54 -13.69 -12.12 3.78
CA GLU A 54 -13.35 -11.94 2.36
C GLU A 54 -12.74 -10.57 2.06
N GLN A 55 -13.23 -9.52 2.72
CA GLN A 55 -12.74 -8.15 2.55
C GLN A 55 -11.31 -7.98 3.09
N ALA A 56 -10.98 -8.66 4.20
CA ALA A 56 -9.63 -8.66 4.76
C ALA A 56 -8.62 -9.35 3.84
N ALA A 57 -9.01 -10.50 3.28
CA ALA A 57 -8.19 -11.22 2.31
C ALA A 57 -8.00 -10.41 1.02
N ALA A 58 -9.05 -9.80 0.49
CA ALA A 58 -9.00 -8.95 -0.68
C ALA A 58 -8.08 -7.73 -0.47
N LEU A 59 -8.21 -7.05 0.67
CA LEU A 59 -7.37 -5.90 1.02
C LEU A 59 -5.90 -6.27 1.20
N LYS A 60 -5.62 -7.41 1.85
CA LYS A 60 -4.26 -7.93 2.00
C LYS A 60 -3.65 -8.28 0.64
N ASN A 61 -4.39 -8.98 -0.24
CA ASN A 61 -3.90 -9.32 -1.58
C ASN A 61 -3.66 -8.05 -2.41
N ALA A 62 -4.57 -7.07 -2.33
CA ALA A 62 -4.40 -5.77 -3.00
C ALA A 62 -3.18 -5.01 -2.48
N PHE A 63 -2.90 -5.08 -1.17
CA PHE A 63 -1.69 -4.54 -0.58
C PHE A 63 -0.43 -5.24 -1.10
N GLU A 64 -0.40 -6.57 -1.14
CA GLU A 64 0.72 -7.33 -1.69
C GLU A 64 0.97 -7.00 -3.16
N PHE A 65 -0.10 -6.84 -3.94
CA PHE A 65 -0.04 -6.33 -5.31
C PHE A 65 0.54 -4.91 -5.37
N ALA A 66 0.09 -3.98 -4.54
CA ALA A 66 0.63 -2.62 -4.48
C ALA A 66 2.13 -2.59 -4.10
N VAL A 67 2.58 -3.51 -3.24
CA VAL A 67 4.00 -3.65 -2.84
C VAL A 67 4.88 -4.10 -3.99
N VAL A 68 4.39 -4.93 -4.91
CA VAL A 68 5.13 -5.28 -6.12
C VAL A 68 4.99 -4.20 -7.20
N LEU A 69 3.83 -3.56 -7.28
CA LEU A 69 3.55 -2.51 -8.25
C LEU A 69 4.36 -1.23 -7.99
N VAL A 70 4.60 -0.84 -6.74
CA VAL A 70 5.43 0.33 -6.42
C VAL A 70 6.87 0.17 -6.93
N LYS A 71 7.35 -1.06 -7.10
CA LYS A 71 8.66 -1.33 -7.70
C LYS A 71 8.66 -1.10 -9.21
N MET A 72 7.49 -0.90 -9.82
CA MET A 72 7.33 -0.58 -11.23
C MET A 72 7.26 0.93 -11.48
N LEU A 73 7.44 1.80 -10.48
CA LEU A 73 7.53 3.24 -10.72
C LEU A 73 8.70 3.58 -11.66
N LYS A 74 8.50 4.56 -12.55
CA LYS A 74 9.51 4.99 -13.53
C LYS A 74 10.74 5.64 -12.88
N SER A 75 10.53 6.32 -11.77
CA SER A 75 11.58 6.94 -10.96
C SER A 75 11.36 6.63 -9.48
N GLU A 76 12.41 6.83 -8.69
CA GLU A 76 12.24 6.79 -7.24
C GLU A 76 11.34 7.94 -6.76
N PRO A 77 10.44 7.68 -5.79
CA PRO A 77 9.65 8.72 -5.15
C PRO A 77 10.51 9.57 -4.20
N ASP A 78 9.99 10.73 -3.80
CA ASP A 78 10.69 11.63 -2.88
C ASP A 78 10.86 11.00 -1.48
N ASN A 79 11.77 11.55 -0.68
CA ASN A 79 12.06 11.03 0.66
C ASN A 79 10.81 10.99 1.55
N ASP A 80 9.93 11.99 1.45
CA ASP A 80 8.69 12.05 2.23
C ASP A 80 7.72 10.94 1.79
N ASP A 81 7.56 10.74 0.49
CA ASP A 81 6.74 9.65 -0.06
C ASP A 81 7.31 8.27 0.32
N LYS A 82 8.65 8.11 0.33
CA LYS A 82 9.33 6.89 0.81
C LYS A 82 9.05 6.65 2.30
N LEU A 83 9.03 7.71 3.13
CA LEU A 83 8.67 7.61 4.55
C LEU A 83 7.20 7.22 4.74
N GLU A 84 6.30 7.76 3.93
CA GLU A 84 4.88 7.40 3.96
C GLU A 84 4.64 5.94 3.59
N LEU A 85 5.25 5.49 2.49
CA LEU A 85 5.22 4.08 2.11
C LEU A 85 5.78 3.19 3.22
N TYR A 86 6.88 3.60 3.85
CA TYR A 86 7.51 2.84 4.93
C TYR A 86 6.59 2.69 6.15
N LYS A 87 6.02 3.78 6.66
CA LYS A 87 5.16 3.74 7.86
C LYS A 87 3.96 2.81 7.60
N TYR A 88 3.24 3.03 6.49
CA TYR A 88 2.06 2.24 6.16
C TYR A 88 2.41 0.77 5.89
N PHE A 89 3.52 0.49 5.22
CA PHE A 89 3.98 -0.88 4.97
C PHE A 89 4.26 -1.64 6.27
N LYS A 90 4.98 -1.01 7.22
CA LYS A 90 5.28 -1.62 8.52
C LYS A 90 4.02 -1.90 9.31
N ARG A 91 3.11 -0.91 9.39
CA ARG A 91 1.85 -1.08 10.11
C ARG A 91 0.93 -2.11 9.46
N SER A 92 0.90 -2.19 8.12
CA SER A 92 0.12 -3.17 7.35
C SER A 92 0.52 -4.62 7.60
N ARG A 93 1.77 -4.86 8.04
CA ARG A 93 2.30 -6.19 8.40
C ARG A 93 2.31 -6.44 9.90
N ASN A 94 1.73 -5.53 10.68
CA ASN A 94 1.82 -5.50 12.14
C ASN A 94 3.27 -5.57 12.66
N GLU A 95 4.21 -4.99 11.90
CA GLU A 95 5.62 -4.94 12.26
C GLU A 95 5.92 -3.66 13.04
N THR A 96 6.61 -3.82 14.17
CA THR A 96 7.16 -2.70 14.95
C THR A 96 8.62 -2.46 14.54
N PRO A 97 8.96 -1.28 13.98
CA PRO A 97 10.34 -0.94 13.69
C PRO A 97 11.14 -0.79 14.99
N ALA A 98 12.41 -1.22 14.94
CA ALA A 98 13.32 -1.09 16.06
C ALA A 98 13.53 0.38 16.43
N GLN A 99 13.62 0.65 17.74
CA GLN A 99 13.90 1.99 18.21
C GLN A 99 15.31 2.41 17.76
N PRO A 100 15.46 3.56 17.08
CA PRO A 100 16.73 3.99 16.53
C PRO A 100 17.68 4.48 17.62
N GLY A 101 18.98 4.31 17.37
CA GLY A 101 20.03 4.80 18.25
C GLY A 101 20.10 6.33 18.29
N MET A 102 20.81 6.88 19.29
CA MET A 102 20.93 8.34 19.49
C MET A 102 21.47 9.09 18.26
N PHE A 103 22.33 8.46 17.46
CA PHE A 103 22.99 9.05 16.29
C PHE A 103 22.32 8.71 14.94
N ASP A 104 21.29 7.85 14.93
CA ASP A 104 20.60 7.45 13.70
C ASP A 104 19.41 8.39 13.39
N LEU A 105 19.70 9.50 12.72
CA LEU A 105 18.67 10.49 12.35
C LEU A 105 17.65 9.90 11.36
N ALA A 106 18.09 9.13 10.37
CA ALA A 106 17.20 8.52 9.38
C ALA A 106 16.26 7.48 10.01
N GLY A 107 16.77 6.66 10.94
CA GLY A 107 15.97 5.74 11.73
C GLY A 107 14.96 6.46 12.62
N LYS A 108 15.32 7.61 13.22
CA LYS A 108 14.39 8.45 13.99
C LYS A 108 13.20 8.93 13.15
N TYR A 109 13.44 9.42 11.93
CA TYR A 109 12.33 9.84 11.06
C TYR A 109 11.40 8.67 10.72
N LYS A 110 11.96 7.53 10.34
CA LYS A 110 11.20 6.29 10.04
C LYS A 110 10.38 5.82 11.24
N TYR A 111 11.00 5.77 12.42
CA TYR A 111 10.36 5.33 13.65
C TYR A 111 9.26 6.30 14.09
N ASN A 112 9.52 7.61 14.03
CA ASN A 112 8.52 8.62 14.37
C ASN A 112 7.31 8.56 13.42
N ALA A 113 7.55 8.47 12.12
CA ALA A 113 6.49 8.34 11.12
C ALA A 113 5.63 7.08 11.35
N TRP A 114 6.25 5.96 11.72
CA TRP A 114 5.50 4.76 12.11
C TRP A 114 4.76 4.93 13.44
N LYS A 115 5.39 5.56 14.43
CA LYS A 115 4.81 5.79 15.77
C LYS A 115 3.57 6.68 15.70
N GLU A 116 3.56 7.69 14.83
CA GLU A 116 2.40 8.55 14.60
C GLU A 116 1.17 7.75 14.15
N ILE A 117 1.37 6.70 13.36
CA ILE A 117 0.29 5.87 12.84
C ILE A 117 0.13 4.55 13.58
N SER A 118 0.85 4.29 14.68
CA SER A 118 0.83 2.97 15.33
C SER A 118 -0.54 2.60 15.92
N HIS A 119 -1.40 3.60 16.10
CA HIS A 119 -2.76 3.45 16.61
C HIS A 119 -3.77 2.98 15.54
N ILE A 120 -3.49 3.15 14.25
CA ILE A 120 -4.41 2.76 13.18
C ILE A 120 -4.45 1.24 13.01
N SER A 121 -5.52 0.67 12.47
CA SER A 121 -5.64 -0.76 12.20
C SER A 121 -4.75 -1.22 11.04
N GLU A 122 -4.47 -2.52 10.96
CA GLU A 122 -3.72 -3.10 9.83
C GLU A 122 -4.43 -2.85 8.51
N ALA A 123 -5.76 -2.98 8.49
CA ALA A 123 -6.59 -2.67 7.34
C ALA A 123 -6.46 -1.20 6.90
N LYS A 124 -6.51 -0.26 7.86
CA LYS A 124 -6.33 1.17 7.57
C LYS A 124 -4.97 1.44 6.96
N ALA A 125 -3.92 0.84 7.51
CA ALA A 125 -2.58 0.95 6.96
C ALA A 125 -2.46 0.40 5.53
N GLN A 126 -3.09 -0.76 5.25
CA GLN A 126 -3.10 -1.36 3.90
C GLN A 126 -3.81 -0.45 2.90
N ALA A 127 -4.99 0.07 3.26
CA ALA A 127 -5.75 0.98 2.40
C ALA A 127 -4.99 2.29 2.13
N LEU A 128 -4.35 2.87 3.16
CA LEU A 128 -3.52 4.07 3.01
C LEU A 128 -2.27 3.81 2.16
N TYR A 129 -1.64 2.63 2.30
CA TYR A 129 -0.52 2.23 1.45
C TYR A 129 -0.93 2.17 -0.02
N ILE A 130 -2.05 1.50 -0.33
CA ILE A 130 -2.56 1.38 -1.70
C ILE A 130 -2.86 2.76 -2.28
N LYS A 131 -3.48 3.65 -1.49
CA LYS A 131 -3.75 5.04 -1.89
C LYS A 131 -2.46 5.83 -2.17
N GLN A 132 -1.43 5.63 -1.37
CA GLN A 132 -0.14 6.28 -1.58
C GLN A 132 0.52 5.79 -2.87
N VAL A 133 0.50 4.47 -3.12
CA VAL A 133 0.99 3.90 -4.38
C VAL A 133 0.21 4.44 -5.58
N ASP A 134 -1.12 4.55 -5.48
CA ASP A 134 -1.96 5.15 -6.52
C ASP A 134 -1.52 6.57 -6.87
N THR A 135 -1.31 7.39 -5.85
CA THR A 135 -0.86 8.78 -6.00
C THR A 135 0.51 8.83 -6.68
N LEU A 136 1.43 7.94 -6.31
CA LEU A 136 2.76 7.86 -6.90
C LEU A 136 2.72 7.41 -8.36
N ILE A 137 1.84 6.46 -8.71
CA ILE A 137 1.64 6.06 -10.11
C ILE A 137 1.10 7.25 -10.92
N GLY A 138 0.14 8.01 -10.38
CA GLY A 138 -0.36 9.22 -11.02
C GLY A 138 0.70 10.31 -11.23
N LYS A 139 1.60 10.49 -10.26
CA LYS A 139 2.68 11.50 -10.30
C LYS A 139 3.86 11.10 -11.20
N ILE A 140 4.34 9.86 -11.07
CA ILE A 140 5.61 9.39 -11.65
C ILE A 140 5.37 8.48 -12.88
N GLY A 141 4.25 7.77 -12.90
CA GLY A 141 3.97 6.71 -13.85
C GLY A 141 4.70 5.40 -13.54
N THR A 142 4.34 4.34 -14.26
CA THR A 142 4.99 3.03 -14.16
C THR A 142 5.75 2.66 -15.44
N ARG A 143 6.84 1.92 -15.29
CA ARG A 143 7.51 1.23 -16.39
C ARG A 143 6.65 0.04 -16.83
N GLU A 144 6.58 -0.16 -18.15
CA GLU A 144 5.78 -1.20 -18.79
C GLU A 144 6.48 -2.56 -18.76
#